data_AF-A0A961HMM7-F1
#
_entry.id   AF-A0A961HMM7-F1
#
_cell.length_a   1.000
_cell.length_b   1.000
_cell.length_c   1.000
_cell.angle_alpha   90.00
_cell.angle_beta   90.00
_cell.angle_gamma   90.00
#
_symmetry.space_group_name_H-M   'P 1'
#
loop_
_entity.id
_entity.type
_entity.pdbx_description
1 polymer ?
#
loop_
_entity_poly.entity_id
_entity_poly.type
_entity_poly.pdbx_seq_one_letter_code
_entity_poly.pdbx_strand_id
1 'polypeptide(L)'
;MIDQLWEYLVVAGVLLVAIVGGLFAFLRPSRRRRPPAVPPTRPTTPIPPATSDTEEPAGGGVDTLPAPPVEPEEDVLLEEPATPTLERPETARGRLQRLRARLARSNTALGKGLLALLTRGGLDEAAWEEVEDTLLAADLGVEASMELVESLRTQVQVDGTTDEATVRTWLRTDLLALVDPGMDRSVASSRVEGRPAVVLVVGVNGT
;
A
#
# COMPACT_ATOMS: atom_id res chain seq x y z
N MET A 1 46.52 40.11 -9.73
CA MET A 1 46.66 38.67 -10.07
C MET A 1 45.66 37.77 -9.34
N ILE A 2 45.16 38.13 -8.15
CA ILE A 2 44.22 37.30 -7.37
C ILE A 2 42.78 37.36 -7.93
N ASP A 3 42.34 38.51 -8.47
CA ASP A 3 40.97 38.66 -9.00
C ASP A 3 40.70 37.81 -10.25
N GLN A 4 41.69 37.67 -11.14
CA GLN A 4 41.62 36.80 -12.31
C GLN A 4 41.48 35.32 -11.93
N LEU A 5 42.13 34.90 -10.85
CA LEU A 5 42.07 33.53 -10.33
C LEU A 5 40.66 33.18 -9.84
N TRP A 6 39.97 34.13 -9.19
CA TRP A 6 38.59 33.96 -8.75
C TRP A 6 37.60 33.90 -9.92
N GLU A 7 37.78 34.71 -10.95
CA GLU A 7 36.95 34.67 -12.17
C GLU A 7 37.07 33.31 -12.88
N TYR A 8 38.29 32.77 -13.04
CA TYR A 8 38.49 31.44 -13.62
C TYR A 8 37.85 30.32 -12.79
N LEU A 9 37.89 30.41 -11.47
CA LEU A 9 37.26 29.42 -10.58
C LEU A 9 35.73 29.43 -10.68
N VAL A 10 35.12 30.62 -10.79
CA VAL A 10 33.66 30.75 -10.96
C VAL A 10 33.23 30.20 -12.32
N VAL A 11 33.95 30.54 -13.40
CA VAL A 11 33.65 30.05 -14.75
C VAL A 11 33.83 28.52 -14.83
N ALA A 12 34.88 27.98 -14.22
CA ALA A 12 35.10 26.53 -14.15
C ALA A 12 33.99 25.81 -13.37
N GLY A 13 33.50 26.40 -12.27
CA GLY A 13 32.37 25.86 -11.51
C GLY A 13 31.07 25.81 -12.31
N VAL A 14 30.75 26.86 -13.06
CA VAL A 14 29.55 26.92 -13.91
C VAL A 14 29.62 25.89 -15.04
N LEU A 15 30.79 25.76 -15.69
CA LEU A 15 31.01 24.75 -16.73
C LEU A 15 30.87 23.32 -16.20
N LEU A 16 31.38 23.05 -14.99
CA LEU A 16 31.26 21.74 -14.37
C LEU A 16 29.81 21.38 -14.05
N VAL A 17 29.03 22.33 -13.54
CA VAL A 17 27.59 22.13 -13.29
C VAL A 17 26.82 21.88 -14.59
N ALA A 18 27.15 22.60 -15.68
CA ALA A 18 26.52 22.39 -16.98
C ALA A 18 26.84 21.01 -17.57
N ILE A 19 28.08 20.54 -17.45
CA ILE A 19 28.51 19.23 -17.94
C ILE A 19 27.85 18.11 -17.12
N VAL A 20 27.83 18.23 -15.79
CA VAL A 20 27.19 17.24 -14.90
C VAL A 20 25.67 17.21 -15.14
N GLY A 21 25.03 18.36 -15.29
CA GLY A 21 23.60 18.46 -15.61
C GLY A 21 23.25 17.86 -16.99
N GLY A 22 24.08 18.12 -17.99
CA GLY A 22 23.94 17.54 -19.34
C GLY A 22 24.15 16.02 -19.35
N LEU A 23 25.15 15.53 -18.62
CA LEU A 23 25.45 14.11 -18.49
C LEU A 23 24.33 13.36 -17.74
N PHE A 24 23.78 13.95 -16.68
CA PHE A 24 22.66 13.36 -15.94
C PHE A 24 21.36 13.31 -16.76
N ALA A 25 21.12 14.31 -17.61
CA ALA A 25 19.99 14.29 -18.55
C ALA A 25 20.18 13.24 -19.66
N PHE A 26 21.42 13.01 -20.11
CA PHE A 26 21.75 12.03 -21.15
C PHE A 26 21.76 10.58 -20.65
N LEU A 27 22.10 10.33 -19.38
CA LEU A 27 22.09 8.98 -18.79
C LEU A 27 20.71 8.51 -18.33
N ARG A 28 19.65 9.30 -18.51
CA ARG A 28 18.29 8.87 -18.12
C ARG A 28 17.79 7.79 -19.10
N PRO A 29 17.57 6.53 -18.65
CA PRO A 29 17.16 5.45 -19.53
C PRO A 29 15.73 5.70 -20.04
N SER A 30 15.59 5.79 -21.36
CA SER A 30 14.31 5.91 -22.04
C SER A 30 13.46 4.67 -21.79
N ARG A 31 12.47 4.77 -20.89
CA ARG A 31 11.48 3.72 -20.62
C ARG A 31 10.59 3.56 -21.85
N ARG A 32 11.00 2.64 -22.74
CA ARG A 32 10.19 2.17 -23.87
C ARG A 32 8.86 1.63 -23.34
N ARG A 33 7.77 2.30 -23.72
CA ARG A 33 6.40 1.85 -23.48
C ARG A 33 6.19 0.56 -24.27
N ARG A 34 6.01 -0.56 -23.56
CA ARG A 34 5.60 -1.84 -24.14
C ARG A 34 4.09 -1.74 -24.43
N PRO A 35 3.61 -2.04 -25.65
CA PRO A 35 2.17 -2.12 -25.92
C PRO A 35 1.55 -3.30 -25.14
N PRO A 36 0.28 -3.20 -24.72
CA PRO A 36 -0.39 -4.25 -23.95
C PRO A 36 -0.57 -5.51 -24.80
N ALA A 37 -0.24 -6.66 -24.23
CA ALA A 37 -0.47 -7.98 -24.81
C ALA A 37 -1.95 -8.35 -24.70
N VAL A 38 -2.52 -8.86 -25.80
CA VAL A 38 -3.87 -9.42 -25.87
C VAL A 38 -3.93 -10.72 -25.04
N PRO A 39 -4.94 -10.92 -24.18
CA PRO A 39 -5.06 -12.16 -23.42
C PRO A 39 -5.47 -13.34 -24.32
N PRO A 40 -4.99 -14.58 -24.05
CA PRO A 40 -5.38 -15.76 -24.81
C PRO A 40 -6.82 -16.17 -24.52
N THR A 41 -7.56 -16.50 -25.58
CA THR A 41 -8.90 -17.08 -25.57
C THR A 41 -8.89 -18.42 -24.82
N ARG A 42 -9.73 -18.56 -23.79
CA ARG A 42 -9.99 -19.87 -23.15
C ARG A 42 -10.79 -20.77 -24.11
N PRO A 43 -10.46 -22.06 -24.23
CA PRO A 43 -11.31 -23.02 -24.91
C PRO A 43 -12.59 -23.30 -24.11
N THR A 44 -13.72 -23.35 -24.81
CA THR A 44 -15.04 -23.73 -24.29
C THR A 44 -15.13 -25.26 -24.24
N THR A 45 -15.31 -25.82 -23.04
CA THR A 45 -15.69 -27.24 -22.88
C THR A 45 -17.22 -27.36 -22.97
N PRO A 46 -17.79 -28.18 -23.87
CA PRO A 46 -19.23 -28.39 -23.92
C PRO A 46 -19.68 -29.37 -22.83
N ILE A 47 -20.77 -29.03 -22.14
CA ILE A 47 -21.49 -29.94 -21.23
C ILE A 47 -22.51 -30.73 -22.08
N PRO A 48 -22.58 -32.07 -22.02
CA PRO A 48 -23.57 -32.86 -22.75
C PRO A 48 -24.97 -32.81 -22.09
N PRO A 49 -26.06 -33.04 -22.84
CA PRO A 49 -27.41 -33.02 -22.31
C PRO A 49 -27.75 -34.32 -21.55
N ALA A 50 -28.39 -34.17 -20.38
CA ALA A 50 -29.01 -35.28 -19.68
C ALA A 50 -30.32 -35.68 -20.39
N THR A 51 -30.42 -36.97 -20.68
CA THR A 51 -31.54 -37.65 -21.33
C THR A 51 -32.79 -37.68 -20.47
N SER A 52 -33.92 -37.54 -21.16
CA SER A 52 -35.27 -37.89 -20.75
C SER A 52 -35.41 -39.36 -20.35
N ASP A 53 -36.10 -39.62 -19.24
CA ASP A 53 -36.89 -40.84 -19.06
C ASP A 53 -38.22 -40.50 -18.37
N THR A 54 -39.27 -41.08 -18.95
CA THR A 54 -40.68 -40.98 -18.62
C THR A 54 -41.03 -41.99 -17.54
N GLU A 55 -41.77 -41.58 -16.50
CA GLU A 55 -42.66 -42.49 -15.78
C GLU A 55 -43.86 -41.73 -15.20
N GLU A 56 -45.04 -42.00 -15.77
CA GLU A 56 -46.36 -41.65 -15.23
C GLU A 56 -46.78 -42.76 -14.26
N PRO A 57 -47.56 -42.47 -13.19
CA PRO A 57 -48.97 -42.78 -13.36
C PRO A 57 -49.96 -41.83 -12.64
N ALA A 58 -51.14 -41.75 -13.26
CA ALA A 58 -52.48 -41.74 -12.65
C ALA A 58 -52.95 -40.49 -11.88
N GLY A 59 -53.72 -39.67 -12.60
CA GLY A 59 -55.18 -39.63 -12.42
C GLY A 59 -55.75 -39.08 -11.11
N GLY A 60 -56.26 -37.84 -11.18
CA GLY A 60 -57.18 -37.28 -10.18
C GLY A 60 -57.52 -35.83 -10.51
N GLY A 61 -58.57 -35.61 -11.30
CA GLY A 61 -59.04 -34.28 -11.65
C GLY A 61 -59.82 -33.61 -10.52
N VAL A 62 -59.80 -32.27 -10.47
CA VAL A 62 -60.97 -31.40 -10.32
C VAL A 62 -60.60 -29.94 -10.57
N ASP A 63 -61.47 -29.30 -11.36
CA ASP A 63 -61.87 -27.89 -11.40
C ASP A 63 -60.84 -26.76 -11.49
N THR A 64 -60.83 -26.18 -12.69
CA THR A 64 -60.53 -24.77 -12.98
C THR A 64 -61.35 -23.85 -12.07
N LEU A 65 -60.71 -23.22 -11.09
CA LEU A 65 -61.31 -22.09 -10.38
C LEU A 65 -61.16 -20.81 -11.25
N PRO A 66 -62.24 -20.03 -11.42
CA PRO A 66 -62.22 -18.82 -12.25
C PRO A 66 -61.39 -17.71 -11.58
N ALA A 67 -60.68 -16.94 -12.40
CA ALA A 67 -59.96 -15.75 -11.96
C ALA A 67 -60.94 -14.74 -11.30
N PRO A 68 -60.60 -14.16 -10.13
CA PRO A 68 -61.46 -13.17 -9.49
C PRO A 68 -61.53 -11.88 -10.31
N PRO A 69 -62.62 -11.10 -10.21
CA PRO A 69 -62.87 -9.92 -11.03
C PRO A 69 -61.94 -8.77 -10.65
N VAL A 70 -61.55 -7.99 -11.64
CA VAL A 70 -60.84 -6.71 -11.48
C VAL A 70 -61.85 -5.67 -10.98
N GLU A 71 -61.69 -5.21 -9.74
CA GLU A 71 -62.34 -4.01 -9.18
C GLU A 71 -61.27 -2.93 -8.91
N PRO A 72 -61.66 -1.64 -8.92
CA PRO A 72 -60.84 -0.54 -9.41
C PRO A 72 -59.83 0.02 -8.40
N GLU A 73 -58.72 0.50 -8.96
CA GLU A 73 -57.67 1.38 -8.45
C GLU A 73 -57.94 2.02 -7.07
N GLU A 74 -57.53 1.34 -5.99
CA GLU A 74 -57.10 2.03 -4.79
C GLU A 74 -55.76 2.69 -5.08
N ASP A 75 -55.72 4.01 -4.88
CA ASP A 75 -54.54 4.86 -4.97
C ASP A 75 -53.57 4.44 -3.85
N VAL A 76 -52.84 3.33 -4.09
CA VAL A 76 -51.74 2.90 -3.23
C VAL A 76 -50.66 3.94 -3.38
N LEU A 77 -50.61 4.85 -2.41
CA LEU A 77 -49.49 5.75 -2.20
C LEU A 77 -48.24 4.88 -2.06
N LEU A 78 -47.52 4.68 -3.17
CA LEU A 78 -46.26 3.96 -3.21
C LEU A 78 -45.27 4.78 -2.39
N GLU A 79 -45.08 4.40 -1.12
CA GLU A 79 -43.98 4.91 -0.31
C GLU A 79 -42.68 4.65 -1.08
N GLU A 80 -42.05 5.73 -1.55
CA GLU A 80 -40.75 5.64 -2.23
C GLU A 80 -39.76 4.91 -1.30
N PRO A 81 -39.05 3.88 -1.78
CA PRO A 81 -38.13 3.13 -0.93
C PRO A 81 -37.06 4.09 -0.40
N ALA A 82 -36.98 4.19 0.94
CA ALA A 82 -35.99 4.99 1.62
C ALA A 82 -34.59 4.65 1.11
N THR A 83 -33.96 5.60 0.41
CA THR A 83 -32.60 5.41 -0.11
C THR A 83 -31.65 5.16 1.06
N PRO A 84 -30.86 4.06 1.05
CA PRO A 84 -29.95 3.77 2.15
C PRO A 84 -28.92 4.90 2.28
N THR A 85 -28.82 5.49 3.46
CA THR A 85 -27.79 6.48 3.78
C THR A 85 -26.43 5.79 3.80
N LEU A 86 -25.65 6.00 2.74
CA LEU A 86 -24.28 5.50 2.67
C LEU A 86 -23.39 6.28 3.64
N GLU A 87 -22.72 5.57 4.55
CA GLU A 87 -21.75 6.17 5.47
C GLU A 87 -20.59 6.75 4.66
N ARG A 88 -20.45 8.09 4.68
CA ARG A 88 -19.37 8.76 3.98
C ARG A 88 -18.13 8.73 4.87
N PRO A 89 -17.01 8.14 4.41
CA PRO A 89 -15.79 8.14 5.20
C PRO A 89 -15.32 9.58 5.40
N GLU A 90 -14.79 9.85 6.58
CA GLU A 90 -14.19 11.14 6.90
C GLU A 90 -13.09 11.56 5.92
N THR A 91 -12.73 12.84 5.90
CA THR A 91 -11.69 13.36 5.00
C THR A 91 -10.35 12.64 5.19
N ALA A 92 -9.55 12.52 4.12
CA ALA A 92 -8.23 11.88 4.18
C ALA A 92 -7.31 12.53 5.24
N ARG A 93 -7.42 13.86 5.42
CA ARG A 93 -6.69 14.59 6.46
C ARG A 93 -7.08 14.15 7.87
N GLY A 94 -8.38 13.98 8.13
CA GLY A 94 -8.89 13.46 9.40
C GLY A 94 -8.40 12.05 9.69
N ARG A 95 -8.45 11.16 8.69
CA ARG A 95 -7.91 9.77 8.79
C ARG A 95 -6.45 9.76 9.18
N LEU A 96 -5.64 10.58 8.51
CA LEU A 96 -4.21 10.63 8.74
C LEU A 96 -3.88 11.21 10.12
N GLN A 97 -4.63 12.21 10.59
CA GLN A 97 -4.48 12.74 11.95
C GLN A 97 -4.78 11.68 13.01
N ARG A 98 -5.89 10.94 12.87
CA ARG A 98 -6.22 9.84 13.78
C ARG A 98 -5.20 8.72 13.75
N LEU A 99 -4.74 8.33 12.56
CA LEU A 99 -3.70 7.32 12.40
C LEU A 99 -2.41 7.75 13.11
N ARG A 100 -1.96 8.99 12.90
CA ARG A 100 -0.79 9.54 13.61
C ARG A 100 -0.98 9.56 15.11
N ALA A 101 -2.16 9.90 15.62
CA ALA A 101 -2.43 9.87 17.05
C ALA A 101 -2.37 8.45 17.64
N ARG A 102 -2.88 7.44 16.92
CA ARG A 102 -2.78 6.03 17.33
C ARG A 102 -1.34 5.53 17.29
N LEU A 103 -0.62 5.83 16.21
CA LEU A 103 0.78 5.47 16.06
C LEU A 103 1.67 6.18 17.07
N ALA A 104 1.41 7.44 17.41
CA ALA A 104 2.17 8.14 18.45
C ALA A 104 2.08 7.41 19.80
N ARG A 105 0.93 6.80 20.11
CA ARG A 105 0.73 6.04 21.34
C ARG A 105 1.56 4.76 21.38
N SER A 106 1.65 4.01 20.28
CA SER A 106 2.47 2.80 20.19
C SER A 106 3.97 3.10 20.00
N ASN A 107 4.30 4.12 19.22
CA ASN A 107 5.67 4.49 18.86
C ASN A 107 6.42 5.19 20.01
N THR A 108 5.73 5.62 21.07
CA THR A 108 6.39 6.26 22.22
C THR A 108 7.24 5.27 23.01
N ALA A 109 6.81 4.00 23.15
CA ALA A 109 7.57 3.02 23.91
C ALA A 109 8.76 2.48 23.09
N LEU A 110 8.50 2.06 21.86
CA LEU A 110 9.50 1.45 20.99
C LEU A 110 10.52 2.46 20.47
N GLY A 111 10.06 3.60 19.96
CA GLY A 111 10.94 4.62 19.41
C GLY A 111 11.82 5.30 20.45
N LYS A 112 11.33 5.55 21.67
CA LYS A 112 12.15 6.12 22.75
C LYS A 112 13.12 5.09 23.33
N GLY A 113 12.68 3.85 23.52
CA GLY A 113 13.54 2.78 24.02
C GLY A 113 14.71 2.51 23.07
N LEU A 114 14.40 2.30 21.78
CA LEU A 114 15.40 2.06 20.74
C LEU A 114 16.40 3.22 20.60
N LEU A 115 15.92 4.46 20.57
CA LEU A 115 16.83 5.62 20.51
C LEU A 115 17.70 5.72 21.76
N ALA A 116 17.14 5.49 22.95
CA ALA A 116 17.92 5.49 24.19
C ALA A 116 19.03 4.42 24.19
N LEU A 117 18.76 3.23 23.65
CA LEU A 117 19.77 2.18 23.48
C LEU A 117 20.89 2.65 22.55
N LEU A 118 20.54 3.20 21.39
CA LEU A 118 21.49 3.66 20.39
C LEU A 118 22.34 4.87 20.84
N THR A 119 21.84 5.68 21.78
CA THR A 119 22.53 6.89 22.25
C THR A 119 23.22 6.74 23.60
N ARG A 120 23.10 5.56 24.24
CA ARG A 120 23.67 5.27 25.58
C ARG A 120 25.20 5.40 25.63
N GLY A 121 25.85 5.41 24.46
CA GLY A 121 27.31 5.46 24.31
C GLY A 121 27.94 4.08 24.49
N GLY A 122 29.02 3.81 23.77
CA GLY A 122 29.71 2.52 23.83
C GLY A 122 28.86 1.37 23.30
N LEU A 123 28.45 1.44 22.02
CA LEU A 123 27.71 0.38 21.34
C LEU A 123 28.63 -0.81 21.08
N ASP A 124 28.71 -1.71 22.06
CA ASP A 124 29.35 -3.01 21.96
C ASP A 124 28.41 -4.04 21.29
N GLU A 125 28.89 -5.27 21.12
CA GLU A 125 28.12 -6.32 20.44
C GLU A 125 26.78 -6.61 21.16
N ALA A 126 26.80 -6.61 22.49
CA ALA A 126 25.60 -6.85 23.29
C ALA A 126 24.56 -5.73 23.14
N ALA A 127 25.01 -4.48 23.03
CA ALA A 127 24.10 -3.37 22.76
C ALA A 127 23.45 -3.47 21.37
N TRP A 128 24.17 -3.94 20.35
CA TRP A 128 23.61 -4.16 19.01
C TRP A 128 22.60 -5.31 18.98
N GLU A 129 22.86 -6.38 19.73
CA GLU A 129 21.91 -7.48 19.92
C GLU A 129 20.61 -6.98 20.59
N GLU A 130 20.70 -6.12 21.62
CA GLU A 130 19.53 -5.52 22.29
C GLU A 130 18.70 -4.63 21.33
N VAL A 131 19.36 -3.92 20.42
CA VAL A 131 18.73 -3.14 19.36
C VAL A 131 18.01 -4.06 18.37
N GLU A 132 18.64 -5.14 17.92
CA GLU A 132 18.03 -6.12 17.03
C GLU A 132 16.79 -6.77 17.65
N ASP A 133 16.90 -7.25 18.89
CA ASP A 133 15.80 -7.83 19.65
C ASP A 133 14.61 -6.88 19.76
N THR A 134 14.89 -5.59 20.01
CA THR A 134 13.87 -4.55 20.06
C THR A 134 13.16 -4.38 18.72
N LEU A 135 13.88 -4.46 17.60
CA LEU A 135 13.30 -4.38 16.26
C LEU A 135 12.49 -5.64 15.92
N LEU A 136 12.95 -6.83 16.32
CA LEU A 136 12.21 -8.08 16.15
C LEU A 136 10.88 -8.06 16.93
N ALA A 137 10.91 -7.58 18.18
CA ALA A 137 9.72 -7.38 19.00
C ALA A 137 8.76 -6.33 18.43
N ALA A 138 9.20 -5.51 17.48
CA ALA A 138 8.40 -4.51 16.77
C ALA A 138 7.63 -5.07 15.57
N ASP A 139 7.65 -6.37 15.33
CA ASP A 139 7.09 -7.04 14.15
C ASP A 139 7.75 -6.60 12.81
N LEU A 140 9.01 -6.15 12.83
CA LEU A 140 9.75 -5.82 11.60
C LEU A 140 10.18 -7.08 10.81
N GLY A 141 10.40 -8.18 11.53
CA GLY A 141 10.92 -9.43 10.95
C GLY A 141 12.44 -9.43 10.82
N VAL A 142 12.99 -10.63 10.65
CA VAL A 142 14.44 -10.89 10.74
C VAL A 142 15.25 -10.14 9.70
N GLU A 143 14.84 -10.21 8.42
CA GLU A 143 15.56 -9.58 7.31
C GLU A 143 15.66 -8.06 7.47
N ALA A 144 14.54 -7.39 7.74
CA ALA A 144 14.51 -5.94 7.90
C ALA A 144 15.29 -5.47 9.14
N SER A 145 15.20 -6.20 10.26
CA SER A 145 15.95 -5.88 11.47
C SER A 145 17.46 -5.98 11.26
N MET A 146 17.94 -7.06 10.64
CA MET A 146 19.37 -7.25 10.35
C MET A 146 19.90 -6.15 9.41
N GLU A 147 19.16 -5.81 8.36
CA GLU A 147 19.54 -4.73 7.43
C GLU A 147 19.66 -3.37 8.15
N LEU A 148 18.70 -3.05 9.01
CA LEU A 148 18.71 -1.80 9.78
C LEU A 148 19.89 -1.74 10.76
N VAL A 149 20.14 -2.82 11.51
CA VAL A 149 21.24 -2.87 12.49
C VAL A 149 22.58 -2.71 11.80
N GLU A 150 22.82 -3.42 10.69
CA GLU A 150 24.08 -3.32 9.95
C GLU A 150 24.30 -1.92 9.36
N SER A 151 23.24 -1.31 8.81
CA SER A 151 23.29 0.06 8.30
C SER A 151 23.66 1.06 9.41
N LEU A 152 22.97 0.99 10.55
CA LEU A 152 23.24 1.87 11.70
C LEU A 152 24.64 1.67 12.26
N ARG A 153 25.09 0.40 12.38
CA ARG A 153 26.43 0.04 12.83
C ARG A 153 27.50 0.61 11.90
N THR A 154 27.27 0.57 10.60
CA THR A 154 28.15 1.17 9.59
C THR A 154 28.21 2.69 9.74
N GLN A 155 27.06 3.35 9.89
CA GLN A 155 27.01 4.82 10.01
C GLN A 155 27.68 5.32 11.29
N VAL A 156 27.50 4.65 12.42
CA VAL A 156 28.22 4.96 13.67
C VAL A 156 29.73 4.80 13.50
N GLN A 157 30.19 3.76 12.80
CA GLN A 157 31.62 3.56 12.52
C GLN A 157 32.22 4.64 11.61
N VAL A 158 31.46 5.12 10.62
CA VAL A 158 31.92 6.13 9.65
C VAL A 158 31.92 7.53 10.26
N ASP A 159 30.82 7.93 10.90
CA ASP A 159 30.65 9.30 11.40
C ASP A 159 31.14 9.47 12.85
N GLY A 160 31.32 8.39 13.60
CA GLY A 160 31.87 8.41 14.96
C GLY A 160 30.96 9.10 15.99
N THR A 161 29.69 9.31 15.68
CA THR A 161 28.70 9.98 16.54
C THR A 161 27.56 9.06 16.93
N THR A 162 27.06 9.24 18.14
CA THR A 162 25.86 8.59 18.67
C THR A 162 24.85 9.62 19.18
N ASP A 163 24.87 10.83 18.62
CA ASP A 163 23.89 11.88 18.93
C ASP A 163 22.46 11.44 18.54
N GLU A 164 21.50 11.68 19.44
CA GLU A 164 20.12 11.21 19.26
C GLU A 164 19.46 11.76 18.00
N ALA A 165 19.64 13.06 17.71
CA ALA A 165 19.01 13.68 16.55
C ALA A 165 19.57 13.11 15.24
N THR A 166 20.87 12.84 15.24
CA THR A 166 21.59 12.24 14.10
C THR A 166 21.17 10.79 13.87
N VAL A 167 21.26 9.95 14.90
CA VAL A 167 20.86 8.54 14.87
C VAL A 167 19.38 8.39 14.49
N ARG A 168 18.51 9.24 15.01
CA ARG A 168 17.09 9.26 14.64
C ARG A 168 16.89 9.57 13.16
N THR A 169 17.71 10.45 12.60
CA THR A 169 17.62 10.83 11.18
C THR A 169 18.04 9.66 10.28
N TRP A 170 19.11 8.96 10.66
CA TRP A 170 19.57 7.74 10.03
C TRP A 170 18.51 6.63 10.06
N LEU A 171 18.02 6.26 11.24
CA LEU A 171 16.98 5.25 11.40
C LEU A 171 15.72 5.61 10.58
N ARG A 172 15.31 6.87 10.58
CA ARG A 172 14.19 7.33 9.75
C ARG A 172 14.46 7.14 8.26
N THR A 173 15.68 7.42 7.81
CA THR A 173 16.07 7.31 6.41
C THR A 173 16.03 5.85 5.97
N ASP A 174 16.59 4.95 6.77
CA ASP A 174 16.64 3.53 6.46
C ASP A 174 15.24 2.90 6.49
N LEU A 175 14.42 3.23 7.49
CA LEU A 175 13.02 2.80 7.53
C LEU A 175 12.21 3.30 6.33
N LEU A 176 12.46 4.52 5.85
CA LEU A 176 11.82 5.02 4.63
C LEU A 176 12.33 4.29 3.39
N ALA A 177 13.60 3.90 3.33
CA ALA A 177 14.13 3.11 2.24
C ALA A 177 13.43 1.75 2.15
N LEU A 178 13.27 1.06 3.29
CA LEU A 178 12.55 -0.22 3.38
C LEU A 178 11.07 -0.10 2.96
N VAL A 179 10.40 0.96 3.41
CA VAL A 179 8.99 1.18 3.06
C VAL A 179 8.81 1.56 1.60
N ASP A 180 9.82 2.12 0.92
CA ASP A 180 9.71 2.67 -0.44
C ASP A 180 8.40 3.45 -0.66
N PRO A 181 8.34 4.74 -0.28
CA PRO A 181 7.19 5.60 -0.51
C PRO A 181 6.83 5.77 -1.99
N GLY A 182 7.74 5.44 -2.91
CA GLY A 182 7.52 5.52 -4.35
C GLY A 182 6.77 4.31 -4.92
N MET A 183 6.66 3.21 -4.18
CA MET A 183 5.96 2.00 -4.62
C MET A 183 4.44 2.23 -4.67
N ASP A 184 3.84 1.98 -5.84
CA ASP A 184 2.39 2.05 -6.02
C ASP A 184 1.70 0.89 -5.31
N ARG A 185 1.01 1.23 -4.21
CA ARG A 185 0.18 0.30 -3.42
C ARG A 185 -1.31 0.63 -3.55
N SER A 186 -1.69 1.34 -4.61
CA SER A 186 -3.10 1.68 -4.84
C SER A 186 -3.92 0.42 -5.12
N VAL A 187 -5.12 0.36 -4.52
CA VAL A 187 -6.07 -0.71 -4.81
C VAL A 187 -6.78 -0.37 -6.12
N ALA A 188 -6.69 -1.25 -7.10
CA ALA A 188 -7.38 -1.15 -8.38
C ALA A 188 -8.91 -1.31 -8.23
N SER A 189 -9.54 -0.26 -7.70
CA SER A 189 -10.96 -0.21 -7.32
C SER A 189 -11.83 0.54 -8.33
N SER A 190 -11.24 0.99 -9.44
CA SER A 190 -11.96 1.71 -10.50
C SER A 190 -12.60 0.76 -11.50
N ARG A 191 -13.72 1.18 -12.09
CA ARG A 191 -14.41 0.45 -13.17
C ARG A 191 -13.55 0.46 -14.44
N VAL A 192 -13.58 -0.65 -15.18
CA VAL A 192 -12.90 -0.79 -16.47
C VAL A 192 -13.95 -1.06 -17.54
N GLU A 193 -14.10 -0.12 -18.49
CA GLU A 193 -15.05 -0.26 -19.62
C GLU A 193 -16.49 -0.54 -19.16
N GLY A 194 -16.95 0.17 -18.13
CA GLY A 194 -18.29 0.00 -17.55
C GLY A 194 -18.44 -1.20 -16.61
N ARG A 195 -17.49 -2.15 -16.61
CA ARG A 195 -17.50 -3.31 -15.72
C ARG A 195 -17.19 -2.90 -14.27
N PRO A 196 -17.90 -3.44 -13.27
CA PRO A 196 -17.63 -3.15 -11.87
C PRO A 196 -16.24 -3.64 -11.47
N ALA A 197 -15.58 -2.92 -10.55
CA ALA A 197 -14.40 -3.44 -9.88
C ALA A 197 -14.82 -4.53 -8.90
N VAL A 198 -14.19 -5.70 -8.98
CA VAL A 198 -14.46 -6.82 -8.07
C VAL A 198 -13.27 -6.95 -7.12
N VAL A 199 -13.52 -6.77 -5.82
CA VAL A 199 -12.53 -6.97 -4.75
C VAL A 199 -12.94 -8.22 -3.95
N LEU A 200 -12.15 -9.28 -4.07
CA LEU A 200 -12.31 -10.48 -3.25
C LEU A 200 -11.43 -10.33 -2.00
N VAL A 201 -12.08 -10.17 -0.84
CA VAL A 201 -11.38 -10.16 0.45
C VAL A 201 -11.29 -11.60 0.94
N VAL A 202 -10.09 -12.03 1.31
CA VAL A 202 -9.83 -13.35 1.89
C VAL A 202 -9.24 -13.16 3.28
N GLY A 203 -9.64 -14.01 4.22
CA GLY A 203 -9.20 -13.96 5.60
C GLY A 203 -9.64 -15.20 6.36
N VAL A 204 -9.03 -15.42 7.52
CA VAL A 204 -9.51 -16.43 8.49
C VAL A 204 -10.55 -15.79 9.41
N ASN A 205 -11.41 -16.59 10.03
CA ASN A 205 -12.45 -16.08 10.92
C ASN A 205 -11.85 -15.30 12.10
N GLY A 206 -12.26 -14.04 12.27
CA GLY A 206 -11.84 -13.17 13.37
C GLY A 206 -10.65 -12.24 13.10
N THR A 207 -10.25 -12.06 11.83
CA THR A 207 -9.23 -11.08 11.40
C THR A 207 -9.82 -9.73 11.00
#